data_AF-A0AAJ2STR7-F1
#
_entry.id   AF-A0AAJ2STR7-F1
#
_cell.length_a   1.000
_cell.length_b   1.000
_cell.length_c   1.000
_cell.angle_alpha   90.00
_cell.angle_beta   90.00
_cell.angle_gamma   90.00
#
_symmetry.space_group_name_H-M   'P 1'
#
loop_
_entity.id
_entity.type
_entity.pdbx_description
1 polymer ?
#
loop_
_entity_poly.entity_id
_entity_poly.type
_entity_poly.pdbx_seq_one_letter_code
_entity_poly.pdbx_strand_id
1 'polypeptide(L)'
;MADVHEPRNVHAIAIGGACHYSLRVGNRGIYVETVIAADVEEVWAATQDPTQHVRWDVRFSEIVPDRRVDDDPVRFTYVRRSPLHDVHGTGVSIGESRRPDGSRTSALRFSTTDWLSPIRTGRGYWRYIPTGDGRTRFITGYDYDGGWGLIDLIVRPLLGWATAWSFDRLRIWLEGGAEPEAWPLASVLQIWRQDRPRASRTLRAPAGMSRRSDHLRDAPATLMALPDPRGDR
;
A
#
# COMPACT_ATOMS: atom_id res chain seq x y z
N MET A 1 7.14 -33.52 -37.89
CA MET A 1 5.78 -33.73 -37.41
C MET A 1 5.89 -34.38 -36.03
N ALA A 2 5.47 -33.64 -35.00
CA ALA A 2 5.49 -33.93 -33.56
C ALA A 2 6.86 -34.15 -32.88
N ASP A 3 7.33 -33.08 -32.22
CA ASP A 3 8.22 -33.13 -31.05
C ASP A 3 7.48 -32.41 -29.89
N VAL A 4 7.93 -32.68 -28.66
CA VAL A 4 7.76 -31.94 -27.40
C VAL A 4 6.86 -32.56 -26.31
N HIS A 5 7.59 -33.21 -25.39
CA HIS A 5 7.56 -33.14 -23.91
C HIS A 5 6.53 -33.90 -23.06
N GLU A 6 7.10 -34.94 -22.44
CA GLU A 6 6.89 -35.51 -21.11
C GLU A 6 6.59 -34.47 -19.99
N PRO A 7 5.64 -34.72 -19.08
CA PRO A 7 5.55 -34.00 -17.82
C PRO A 7 6.35 -34.71 -16.72
N ARG A 8 7.48 -34.13 -16.30
CA ARG A 8 8.18 -34.48 -15.06
C ARG A 8 8.56 -33.20 -14.31
N ASN A 9 7.92 -32.99 -13.16
CA ASN A 9 8.59 -32.68 -11.90
C ASN A 9 7.55 -32.57 -10.78
N VAL A 10 7.13 -33.74 -10.30
CA VAL A 10 6.64 -33.92 -8.93
C VAL A 10 7.87 -34.25 -8.09
N HIS A 11 8.36 -33.31 -7.31
CA HIS A 11 9.20 -33.64 -6.16
C HIS A 11 8.39 -33.48 -4.89
N ALA A 12 7.83 -34.61 -4.45
CA ALA A 12 7.42 -34.80 -3.08
C ALA A 12 8.66 -35.28 -2.29
N ILE A 13 9.13 -34.47 -1.35
CA ILE A 13 9.89 -34.96 -0.20
C ILE A 13 9.05 -34.63 1.01
N ALA A 14 8.33 -35.62 1.51
CA ALA A 14 7.66 -35.58 2.80
C ALA A 14 8.64 -36.10 3.85
N ILE A 15 9.06 -35.23 4.77
CA ILE A 15 9.58 -35.65 6.07
C ILE A 15 8.82 -34.86 7.13
N GLY A 16 7.96 -35.58 7.86
CA GLY A 16 7.39 -35.27 9.19
C GLY A 16 7.13 -33.81 9.56
N GLY A 17 5.87 -33.40 9.53
CA GLY A 17 5.38 -32.18 10.18
C GLY A 17 3.99 -31.86 9.68
N ALA A 18 3.04 -31.65 10.58
CA ALA A 18 1.63 -31.41 10.25
C ALA A 18 1.48 -30.42 9.07
N CYS A 19 0.95 -30.90 7.94
CA CYS A 19 0.59 -30.07 6.80
C CYS A 19 -0.59 -29.18 7.20
N HIS A 20 -0.29 -28.02 7.78
CA HIS A 20 -1.23 -26.92 7.84
C HIS A 20 -1.39 -26.41 6.41
N TYR A 21 -2.43 -26.87 5.72
CA TYR A 21 -2.77 -26.40 4.38
C TYR A 21 -3.27 -24.95 4.51
N SER A 22 -2.34 -24.00 4.56
CA SER A 22 -2.66 -22.60 4.36
C SER A 22 -3.03 -22.45 2.89
N LEU A 23 -4.34 -22.40 2.62
CA LEU A 23 -4.85 -21.91 1.34
C LEU A 23 -4.27 -20.50 1.15
N ARG A 24 -3.20 -20.38 0.37
CA ARG A 24 -2.77 -19.08 -0.19
C ARG A 24 -3.92 -18.60 -1.07
N VAL A 25 -4.84 -17.83 -0.48
CA VAL A 25 -5.82 -17.05 -1.23
C VAL A 25 -4.99 -16.21 -2.20
N GLY A 26 -5.12 -16.52 -3.50
CA GLY A 26 -4.14 -16.15 -4.52
C GLY A 26 -3.70 -14.69 -4.46
N ASN A 27 -2.43 -14.46 -4.81
CA ASN A 27 -1.72 -13.18 -4.88
C ASN A 27 -2.59 -12.06 -5.47
N ARG A 28 -3.28 -11.32 -4.59
CA ARG A 28 -4.19 -10.22 -4.93
C ARG A 28 -3.64 -8.97 -4.28
N GLY A 29 -2.51 -8.52 -4.81
CA GLY A 29 -1.98 -7.21 -4.50
C GLY A 29 -3.07 -6.15 -4.72
N ILE A 30 -3.11 -5.18 -3.83
CA ILE A 30 -3.92 -3.98 -3.97
C ILE A 30 -3.10 -2.99 -4.77
N TYR A 31 -3.72 -2.47 -5.83
CA TYR A 31 -3.17 -1.42 -6.66
C TYR A 31 -4.08 -0.21 -6.64
N VAL A 32 -3.49 0.97 -6.48
CA VAL A 32 -4.18 2.24 -6.66
C VAL A 32 -3.27 3.20 -7.39
N GLU A 33 -3.83 3.93 -8.35
CA GLU A 33 -3.14 4.98 -9.08
C GLU A 33 -4.05 6.21 -9.24
N THR A 34 -3.44 7.39 -9.15
CA THR A 34 -4.06 8.65 -9.52
C THR A 34 -3.03 9.56 -10.20
N VAL A 35 -3.52 10.57 -10.92
CA VAL A 35 -2.69 11.68 -11.43
C VAL A 35 -3.06 12.92 -10.62
N ILE A 36 -2.07 13.59 -10.06
CA ILE A 36 -2.23 14.78 -9.23
C ILE A 36 -1.62 15.96 -9.97
N ALA A 37 -2.35 17.06 -10.08
CA ALA A 37 -1.83 18.32 -10.64
C ALA A 37 -0.92 19.06 -9.65
N ALA A 38 0.15 18.38 -9.25
CA ALA A 38 1.23 18.85 -8.39
C ALA A 38 2.53 18.16 -8.84
N ASP A 39 3.68 18.80 -8.62
CA ASP A 39 4.97 18.23 -8.97
C ASP A 39 5.38 17.08 -8.04
N VAL A 40 6.45 16.36 -8.41
CA VAL A 40 6.89 15.18 -7.66
C VAL A 40 7.32 15.55 -6.24
N GLU A 41 7.88 16.74 -6.02
CA GLU A 41 8.36 17.16 -4.71
C GLU A 41 7.20 17.43 -3.76
N GLU A 42 6.15 18.10 -4.24
CA GLU A 42 4.96 18.40 -3.46
C GLU A 42 4.22 17.12 -3.06
N VAL A 43 4.01 16.21 -4.01
CA VAL A 43 3.39 14.91 -3.73
C VAL A 43 4.28 14.09 -2.79
N TRP A 44 5.60 14.15 -2.96
CA TRP A 44 6.56 13.47 -2.08
C TRP A 44 6.48 13.99 -0.64
N ALA A 45 6.50 15.31 -0.44
CA ALA A 45 6.43 15.91 0.89
C ALA A 45 5.12 15.54 1.61
N ALA A 46 3.98 15.65 0.94
CA ALA A 46 2.67 15.35 1.51
C ALA A 46 2.47 13.87 1.88
N THR A 47 3.25 12.97 1.26
CA THR A 47 3.12 11.53 1.44
C THR A 47 4.17 10.96 2.39
N GLN A 48 5.41 11.47 2.37
CA GLN A 48 6.49 10.99 3.22
C GLN A 48 6.54 11.63 4.61
N ASP A 49 6.06 12.87 4.77
CA ASP A 49 5.98 13.51 6.08
C ASP A 49 4.88 12.83 6.93
N PRO A 50 5.20 12.17 8.05
CA PRO A 50 4.21 11.49 8.89
C PRO A 50 3.08 12.41 9.37
N THR A 51 3.39 13.68 9.62
CA THR A 51 2.40 14.65 10.12
C THR A 51 1.39 15.03 9.05
N GLN A 52 1.79 15.03 7.77
CA GLN A 52 0.90 15.27 6.63
C GLN A 52 0.18 14.00 6.20
N HIS A 53 0.88 12.85 6.24
CA HIS A 53 0.35 11.55 5.82
C HIS A 53 -0.95 11.19 6.54
N VAL A 54 -0.96 11.31 7.87
CA VAL A 54 -2.14 10.96 8.70
C VAL A 54 -3.34 11.86 8.43
N ARG A 55 -3.13 13.05 7.85
CA ARG A 55 -4.22 13.98 7.52
C ARG A 55 -5.11 13.41 6.44
N TRP A 56 -4.53 12.87 5.37
CA TRP A 56 -5.27 12.42 4.19
C TRP A 56 -5.53 10.91 4.15
N ASP A 57 -4.65 10.08 4.71
CA ASP A 57 -4.80 8.62 4.65
C ASP A 57 -5.60 8.03 5.83
N VAL A 58 -6.84 7.57 5.56
CA VAL A 58 -7.72 6.97 6.59
C VAL A 58 -7.27 5.60 7.09
N ARG A 59 -6.21 5.04 6.51
CA ARG A 59 -5.65 3.75 6.95
C ARG A 59 -4.82 3.89 8.22
N PHE A 60 -4.32 5.10 8.52
CA PHE A 60 -3.46 5.39 9.66
C PHE A 60 -4.06 6.54 10.48
N SER A 61 -3.88 6.48 11.79
CA SER A 61 -4.25 7.57 12.71
C SER A 61 -3.03 8.24 13.32
N GLU A 62 -1.92 7.51 13.41
CA GLU A 62 -0.65 8.00 13.92
C GLU A 62 0.48 7.21 13.26
N ILE A 63 1.58 7.90 12.95
CA ILE A 63 2.81 7.31 12.43
C ILE A 63 3.95 7.99 13.19
N VAL A 64 4.71 7.22 13.96
CA VAL A 64 5.85 7.72 14.74
C VAL A 64 7.12 7.08 14.19
N PRO A 65 7.95 7.82 13.43
CA PRO A 65 9.23 7.31 12.99
C PRO A 65 10.17 7.13 14.18
N ASP A 66 10.92 6.03 14.18
CA ASP A 66 12.06 5.87 15.09
C ASP A 66 13.16 6.86 14.70
N ARG A 67 14.08 7.12 15.63
CA ARG A 67 15.23 7.98 15.37
C ARG A 67 16.03 7.39 14.22
N ARG A 68 16.12 8.12 13.10
CA ARG A 68 16.95 7.73 11.96
C ARG A 68 18.41 7.67 12.42
N VAL A 69 19.02 6.50 12.23
CA VAL A 69 20.46 6.31 12.33
C VAL A 69 20.93 6.14 10.87
N ASP A 70 21.68 7.11 10.36
CA ASP A 70 22.34 7.05 9.04
C ASP A 70 21.42 6.79 7.80
N ASP A 71 21.98 6.17 6.75
CA ASP A 71 21.31 5.74 5.50
C ASP A 71 20.51 4.44 5.67
N ASP A 72 20.30 3.98 6.90
CA ASP A 72 19.59 2.74 7.19
C ASP A 72 18.07 2.85 6.93
N PRO A 73 17.39 1.70 6.73
CA PRO A 73 15.94 1.65 6.69
C PRO A 73 15.31 2.30 7.92
N VAL A 74 14.44 3.29 7.70
CA VAL A 74 13.74 3.99 8.78
C VAL A 74 12.65 3.08 9.32
N ARG A 75 12.78 2.71 10.60
CA ARG A 75 11.73 2.01 11.34
C ARG A 75 10.69 3.01 11.82
N PHE A 76 9.44 2.58 11.92
CA PHE A 76 8.36 3.40 12.45
C PHE A 76 7.34 2.53 13.17
N THR A 77 6.61 3.13 14.11
CA THR A 77 5.39 2.55 14.67
C THR A 77 4.19 3.27 14.08
N TYR A 78 3.07 2.56 13.95
CA TYR A 78 1.82 3.16 13.51
C TYR A 78 0.67 2.71 14.40
N VAL A 79 -0.31 3.60 14.53
CA VAL A 79 -1.58 3.32 15.20
C VAL A 79 -2.70 3.55 14.21
N ARG A 80 -3.62 2.60 14.14
CA ARG A 80 -4.92 2.79 13.50
C ARG A 80 -5.99 2.78 14.58
N ARG A 81 -6.49 3.97 14.90
CA ARG A 81 -7.54 4.12 15.90
C ARG A 81 -8.89 3.71 15.31
N SER A 82 -9.69 3.02 16.11
CA SER A 82 -11.07 2.70 15.76
C SER A 82 -11.96 2.82 16.99
N PRO A 83 -13.28 2.98 16.83
CA PRO A 83 -14.18 3.16 17.97
C PRO A 83 -14.17 2.01 18.99
N LEU A 84 -13.69 0.82 18.60
CA LEU A 84 -13.72 -0.39 19.43
C LEU A 84 -12.34 -0.83 19.93
N HIS A 85 -11.30 -0.63 19.11
CA HIS A 85 -9.95 -1.11 19.41
C HIS A 85 -8.90 -0.38 18.58
N ASP A 86 -7.78 -0.01 19.21
CA ASP A 86 -6.65 0.59 18.53
C ASP A 86 -5.70 -0.50 18.06
N VAL A 87 -5.44 -0.55 16.76
CA VAL A 87 -4.48 -1.50 16.19
C VAL A 87 -3.11 -0.84 16.16
N HIS A 88 -2.15 -1.45 16.85
CA HIS A 88 -0.76 -1.02 16.87
C HIS A 88 0.08 -1.90 15.94
N GLY A 89 0.98 -1.29 15.17
CA GLY A 89 1.92 -2.05 14.34
C GLY A 89 3.27 -1.37 14.20
N THR A 90 4.21 -2.10 13.62
CA THR A 90 5.55 -1.64 13.30
C THR A 90 5.76 -1.69 11.80
N GLY A 91 6.62 -0.83 11.28
CA GLY A 91 6.99 -0.76 9.89
C GLY A 91 8.45 -0.41 9.71
N VAL A 92 8.94 -0.71 8.50
CA VAL A 92 10.26 -0.36 8.02
C VAL A 92 10.08 0.18 6.61
N SER A 93 10.54 1.39 6.36
CA SER A 93 10.66 1.97 5.02
C SER A 93 12.12 2.02 4.61
N ILE A 94 12.45 1.53 3.42
CA ILE A 94 13.80 1.64 2.85
C ILE A 94 13.89 2.96 2.10
N GLY A 95 15.09 3.52 2.19
CA GLY A 95 15.57 4.65 1.42
C GLY A 95 14.99 4.73 0.01
N GLU A 96 14.42 5.89 -0.20
CA GLU A 96 14.09 6.58 -1.44
C GLU A 96 15.02 6.19 -2.59
N SER A 97 14.46 5.68 -3.69
CA SER A 97 15.19 5.58 -4.95
C SER A 97 14.77 6.73 -5.85
N ARG A 98 15.69 7.69 -6.05
CA ARG A 98 15.56 8.71 -7.08
C ARG A 98 16.21 8.21 -8.35
N ARG A 99 15.47 8.23 -9.46
CA ARG A 99 15.97 7.82 -10.76
C ARG A 99 16.36 9.06 -11.59
N PRO A 100 17.27 8.91 -12.58
CA PRO A 100 17.66 10.00 -13.47
C PRO A 100 16.49 10.59 -14.27
N ASP A 101 15.43 9.80 -14.49
CA ASP A 101 14.19 10.22 -15.17
C ASP A 101 13.28 11.10 -14.29
N GLY A 102 13.72 11.46 -13.07
CA GLY A 102 12.96 12.27 -12.12
C GLY A 102 11.92 11.48 -11.33
N SER A 103 11.71 10.19 -11.62
CA SER A 103 10.82 9.35 -10.83
C SER A 103 11.41 9.02 -9.47
N ARG A 104 10.52 8.91 -8.48
CA ARG A 104 10.87 8.48 -7.12
C ARG A 104 10.12 7.21 -6.76
N THR A 105 10.73 6.37 -5.93
CA THR A 105 10.08 5.19 -5.37
C THR A 105 10.40 5.08 -3.88
N SER A 106 9.38 4.85 -3.07
CA SER A 106 9.49 4.55 -1.65
C SER A 106 8.96 3.13 -1.41
N ALA A 107 9.72 2.29 -0.72
CA ALA A 107 9.33 0.91 -0.43
C ALA A 107 9.16 0.75 1.08
N LEU A 108 8.11 0.04 1.49
CA LEU A 108 7.81 -0.19 2.89
C LEU A 108 7.36 -1.62 3.16
N ARG A 109 7.70 -2.11 4.35
CA ARG A 109 7.16 -3.32 4.96
C ARG A 109 6.55 -2.95 6.30
N PHE A 110 5.50 -3.64 6.68
CA PHE A 110 4.83 -3.42 7.95
C PHE A 110 4.35 -4.75 8.52
N SER A 111 4.27 -4.83 9.83
CA SER A 111 3.71 -5.97 10.53
C SER A 111 2.96 -5.52 11.78
N THR A 112 2.07 -6.38 12.25
CA THR A 112 1.46 -6.22 13.57
C THR A 112 1.21 -7.59 14.16
N THR A 113 1.35 -7.67 15.48
CA THR A 113 1.02 -8.85 16.28
C THR A 113 -0.41 -8.78 16.84
N ASP A 114 -1.15 -7.72 16.52
CA ASP A 114 -2.52 -7.53 16.97
C ASP A 114 -3.46 -8.54 16.28
N TRP A 115 -4.18 -9.31 17.09
CA TRP A 115 -5.10 -10.34 16.62
C TRP A 115 -6.37 -9.76 15.97
N LEU A 116 -6.71 -8.51 16.30
CA LEU A 116 -7.81 -7.75 15.68
C LEU A 116 -7.37 -7.04 14.39
N SER A 117 -6.10 -7.12 14.01
CA SER A 117 -5.67 -6.62 12.72
C SER A 117 -6.01 -7.63 11.62
N PRO A 118 -6.69 -7.20 10.53
CA PRO A 118 -6.86 -8.05 9.36
C PRO A 118 -5.53 -8.27 8.62
N ILE A 119 -4.53 -7.41 8.83
CA ILE A 119 -3.21 -7.50 8.19
C ILE A 119 -2.19 -7.95 9.23
N ARG A 120 -1.50 -9.07 9.01
CA ARG A 120 -0.41 -9.52 9.90
C ARG A 120 0.96 -9.04 9.48
N THR A 121 1.25 -9.19 8.19
CA THR A 121 2.49 -8.70 7.56
C THR A 121 2.12 -8.17 6.20
N GLY A 122 2.60 -6.98 5.85
CA GLY A 122 2.36 -6.34 4.57
C GLY A 122 3.65 -5.80 3.96
N ARG A 123 3.66 -5.71 2.64
CA ARG A 123 4.73 -5.09 1.86
C ARG A 123 4.11 -4.26 0.77
N GLY A 124 4.64 -3.07 0.55
CA GLY A 124 4.15 -2.18 -0.47
C GLY A 124 5.21 -1.21 -0.97
N TYR A 125 4.88 -0.56 -2.07
CA TYR A 125 5.68 0.53 -2.59
C TYR A 125 4.77 1.65 -3.06
N TRP A 126 5.36 2.84 -3.09
CA TRP A 126 4.85 4.05 -3.68
C TRP A 126 5.77 4.49 -4.80
N ARG A 127 5.20 4.90 -5.94
CA ARG A 127 5.94 5.38 -7.10
C ARG A 127 5.37 6.72 -7.53
N TYR A 128 6.28 7.65 -7.78
CA TYR A 128 6.01 9.02 -8.21
C TYR A 128 6.64 9.17 -9.57
N ILE A 129 5.83 9.31 -10.61
CA ILE A 129 6.32 9.42 -11.98
C ILE A 129 5.94 10.80 -12.49
N PRO A 130 6.91 11.68 -12.83
CA PRO A 130 6.60 12.95 -13.47
C PRO A 130 5.94 12.71 -14.83
N THR A 131 4.91 13.47 -15.15
CA THR A 131 4.30 13.49 -16.48
C THR A 131 4.85 14.67 -17.29
N GLY A 132 4.76 14.61 -18.62
CA GLY A 132 5.32 15.64 -19.50
C GLY A 132 4.71 17.04 -19.35
N ASP A 133 3.59 17.17 -18.63
CA ASP A 133 2.87 18.40 -18.36
C ASP A 133 3.02 18.91 -16.91
N GLY A 134 4.03 18.41 -16.19
CA GLY A 134 4.36 18.87 -14.83
C GLY A 134 3.52 18.28 -13.70
N ARG A 135 2.58 17.36 -14.03
CA ARG A 135 1.81 16.62 -13.03
C ARG A 135 2.58 15.38 -12.53
N THR A 136 2.04 14.74 -11.51
CA THR A 136 2.61 13.52 -10.94
C THR A 136 1.63 12.37 -11.01
N ARG A 137 2.05 11.27 -11.64
CA ARG A 137 1.36 9.99 -11.56
C ARG A 137 1.80 9.27 -10.29
N PHE A 138 0.91 9.19 -9.33
CA PHE A 138 1.14 8.58 -8.02
C PHE A 138 0.52 7.19 -7.96
N ILE A 139 1.34 6.18 -7.67
CA ILE A 139 0.97 4.77 -7.72
C ILE A 139 1.34 4.11 -6.39
N THR A 140 0.46 3.25 -5.89
CA THR A 140 0.79 2.27 -4.86
C THR A 140 0.46 0.86 -5.32
N GLY A 141 1.36 -0.06 -5.01
CA GLY A 141 1.12 -1.50 -5.06
C GLY A 141 1.51 -2.10 -3.71
N TYR A 142 0.62 -2.86 -3.08
CA TYR A 142 0.93 -3.56 -1.84
C TYR A 142 0.17 -4.87 -1.72
N ASP A 143 0.75 -5.83 -1.03
CA ASP A 143 0.08 -7.06 -0.63
C ASP A 143 0.37 -7.34 0.84
N TYR A 144 -0.46 -8.18 1.44
CA TYR A 144 -0.32 -8.56 2.82
C TYR A 144 -0.79 -9.99 3.06
N ASP A 145 -0.23 -10.61 4.09
CA ASP A 145 -0.73 -11.85 4.65
C ASP A 145 -1.84 -11.52 5.65
N GLY A 146 -3.04 -12.05 5.41
CA GLY A 146 -4.20 -11.81 6.24
C GLY A 146 -4.18 -12.55 7.56
N GLY A 147 -4.77 -11.94 8.58
CA GLY A 147 -4.99 -12.57 9.88
C GLY A 147 -6.25 -13.45 9.93
N TRP A 148 -7.22 -13.24 9.03
CA TRP A 148 -8.60 -13.71 9.19
C TRP A 148 -9.08 -14.71 8.12
N GLY A 149 -8.17 -15.26 7.32
CA GLY A 149 -8.49 -16.30 6.34
C GLY A 149 -9.48 -15.83 5.28
N LEU A 150 -10.66 -16.44 5.19
CA LEU A 150 -11.66 -16.14 4.13
C LEU A 150 -12.25 -14.72 4.21
N ILE A 151 -12.24 -14.09 5.39
CA ILE A 151 -12.76 -12.73 5.58
C ILE A 151 -11.94 -11.71 4.75
N ASP A 152 -10.69 -12.03 4.44
CA ASP A 152 -9.83 -11.25 3.54
C ASP A 152 -10.47 -10.98 2.17
N LEU A 153 -11.36 -11.86 1.70
CA LEU A 153 -12.07 -11.68 0.43
C LEU A 153 -12.93 -10.42 0.41
N ILE A 154 -13.35 -9.94 1.59
CA ILE A 154 -14.11 -8.70 1.77
C ILE A 154 -13.16 -7.57 2.18
N VAL A 155 -12.21 -7.85 3.08
CA VAL A 155 -11.30 -6.82 3.62
C VAL A 155 -10.37 -6.27 2.54
N ARG A 156 -9.84 -7.10 1.63
CA ARG A 156 -8.96 -6.64 0.55
C ARG A 156 -9.65 -5.62 -0.38
N PRO A 157 -10.86 -5.89 -0.93
CA PRO A 157 -11.61 -4.88 -1.66
C PRO A 157 -11.88 -3.59 -0.89
N LEU A 158 -12.19 -3.69 0.42
CA LEU A 158 -12.44 -2.52 1.26
C LEU A 158 -11.17 -1.69 1.49
N LEU A 159 -10.04 -2.34 1.75
CA LEU A 159 -8.74 -1.65 1.86
C LEU A 159 -8.34 -0.99 0.55
N GLY A 160 -8.50 -1.68 -0.59
CA GLY A 160 -8.26 -1.06 -1.90
C GLY A 160 -9.18 0.11 -2.20
N TRP A 161 -10.44 0.06 -1.74
CA TRP A 161 -11.35 1.20 -1.82
C TRP A 161 -10.93 2.35 -0.89
N ALA A 162 -10.53 2.06 0.34
CA ALA A 162 -10.07 3.06 1.30
C ALA A 162 -8.79 3.76 0.81
N THR A 163 -7.82 3.01 0.29
CA THR A 163 -6.62 3.56 -0.37
C THR A 163 -6.98 4.48 -1.52
N ALA A 164 -7.88 4.04 -2.41
CA ALA A 164 -8.38 4.84 -3.53
C ALA A 164 -9.07 6.14 -3.08
N TRP A 165 -9.87 6.07 -2.02
CA TRP A 165 -10.51 7.24 -1.45
C TRP A 165 -9.49 8.20 -0.81
N SER A 166 -8.50 7.69 -0.07
CA SER A 166 -7.38 8.47 0.49
C SER A 166 -6.60 9.19 -0.62
N PHE A 167 -6.33 8.51 -1.74
CA PHE A 167 -5.62 9.10 -2.88
C PHE A 167 -6.39 10.27 -3.52
N ASP A 168 -7.71 10.15 -3.67
CA ASP A 168 -8.51 11.26 -4.18
C ASP A 168 -8.59 12.42 -3.18
N ARG A 169 -8.59 12.13 -1.87
CA ARG A 169 -8.55 13.15 -0.81
C ARG A 169 -7.23 13.92 -0.82
N LEU A 170 -6.09 13.22 -0.99
CA LEU A 170 -4.78 13.84 -1.21
C LEU A 170 -4.78 14.70 -2.47
N ARG A 171 -5.29 14.16 -3.59
CA ARG A 171 -5.38 14.89 -4.86
C ARG A 171 -6.17 16.19 -4.69
N ILE A 172 -7.36 16.13 -4.09
CA ILE A 172 -8.19 17.33 -3.85
C ILE A 172 -7.41 18.39 -3.08
N TRP A 173 -6.70 17.98 -2.03
CA TRP A 173 -5.94 18.91 -1.20
C TRP A 173 -4.77 19.57 -1.97
N LEU A 174 -3.96 18.78 -2.68
CA LEU A 174 -2.81 19.29 -3.43
C LEU A 174 -3.22 20.09 -4.69
N GLU A 175 -4.40 19.83 -5.25
CA GLU A 175 -4.92 20.59 -6.40
C GLU A 175 -5.66 21.89 -5.98
N GLY A 176 -5.45 22.36 -4.74
CA GLY A 176 -6.01 23.62 -4.23
C GLY A 176 -7.45 23.51 -3.72
N GLY A 177 -7.95 22.30 -3.48
CA GLY A 177 -9.24 22.05 -2.84
C GLY A 177 -9.19 22.16 -1.32
N ALA A 178 -10.26 21.70 -0.67
CA ALA A 178 -10.37 21.74 0.79
C ALA A 178 -9.32 20.84 1.48
N GLU A 179 -8.89 21.26 2.67
CA GLU A 179 -7.97 20.48 3.50
C GLU A 179 -8.53 19.09 3.82
N PRO A 180 -7.68 18.08 4.07
CA PRO A 180 -8.12 16.72 4.31
C PRO A 180 -9.18 16.63 5.43
N GLU A 181 -9.03 17.39 6.50
CA GLU A 181 -9.91 17.40 7.69
C GLU A 181 -11.36 17.78 7.37
N ALA A 182 -11.59 18.55 6.28
CA ALA A 182 -12.94 18.85 5.80
C ALA A 182 -13.67 17.60 5.27
N TRP A 183 -12.93 16.53 4.99
CA TRP A 183 -13.42 15.26 4.48
C TRP A 183 -13.18 14.13 5.49
N PRO A 184 -13.96 14.04 6.59
CA PRO A 184 -13.94 12.84 7.43
C PRO A 184 -14.51 11.65 6.66
N LEU A 185 -14.28 10.42 7.12
CA LEU A 185 -14.79 9.21 6.41
C LEU A 185 -16.32 9.22 6.23
N ALA A 186 -17.06 9.86 7.16
CA ALA A 186 -18.51 10.04 7.04
C ALA A 186 -18.93 10.85 5.79
N SER A 187 -18.03 11.66 5.21
CA SER A 187 -18.27 12.42 3.97
C SER A 187 -18.57 11.54 2.75
N VAL A 188 -18.28 10.24 2.83
CA VAL A 188 -18.66 9.26 1.80
C VAL A 188 -20.18 9.24 1.58
N LEU A 189 -20.97 9.52 2.62
CA LEU A 189 -22.42 9.59 2.57
C LEU A 189 -22.94 10.92 2.01
N GLN A 190 -22.10 11.94 1.89
CA GLN A 190 -22.46 13.27 1.39
C GLN A 190 -22.55 13.29 -0.15
N ILE A 191 -23.33 12.39 -0.75
CA ILE A 191 -23.32 12.14 -2.20
C ILE A 191 -23.63 13.38 -3.07
N TRP A 192 -24.31 14.38 -2.49
CA TRP A 192 -24.62 15.67 -3.10
C TRP A 192 -23.42 16.60 -3.25
N ARG A 193 -22.38 16.45 -2.42
CA ARG A 193 -21.13 17.20 -2.52
C ARG A 193 -20.33 16.65 -3.70
N GLN A 194 -20.13 17.48 -4.72
CA GLN A 194 -19.39 17.09 -5.92
C GLN A 194 -17.87 17.10 -5.68
N ASP A 195 -17.42 17.97 -4.80
CA ASP A 195 -16.03 18.18 -4.38
C ASP A 195 -15.51 17.12 -3.40
N ARG A 196 -16.38 16.29 -2.82
CA ARG A 196 -15.96 15.23 -1.89
C ARG A 196 -15.00 14.21 -2.55
N PRO A 197 -14.15 13.54 -1.77
CA PRO A 197 -13.31 12.45 -2.28
C PRO A 197 -14.13 11.23 -2.71
N ARG A 198 -13.71 10.60 -3.81
CA ARG A 198 -14.36 9.44 -4.43
C ARG A 198 -13.31 8.45 -4.94
N ALA A 199 -13.32 7.23 -4.41
CA ALA A 199 -12.47 6.14 -4.88
C ALA A 199 -12.61 5.87 -6.40
N SER A 200 -13.76 6.19 -7.00
CA SER A 200 -14.02 6.01 -8.44
C SER A 200 -13.22 6.98 -9.34
N ARG A 201 -12.62 8.04 -8.80
CA ARG A 201 -11.74 8.96 -9.53
C ARG A 201 -10.30 8.45 -9.66
N THR A 202 -10.00 7.32 -9.02
CA THR A 202 -8.69 6.66 -9.08
C THR A 202 -8.79 5.34 -9.84
N LEU A 203 -7.67 4.90 -10.38
CA LEU A 203 -7.55 3.58 -10.97
C LEU A 203 -7.19 2.57 -9.88
N ARG A 204 -7.90 1.43 -9.85
CA ARG A 204 -7.63 0.33 -8.90
C ARG A 204 -6.99 -0.91 -9.56
N ALA A 205 -6.53 -0.72 -10.79
CA ALA A 205 -5.71 -1.63 -11.56
C ALA A 205 -4.96 -0.77 -12.59
N PRO A 206 -3.76 -1.18 -13.04
CA PRO A 206 -3.10 -0.55 -14.17
C PRO A 206 -4.03 -0.52 -15.39
N ALA A 207 -3.90 0.50 -16.23
CA ALA A 207 -4.67 0.59 -17.46
C ALA A 207 -4.51 -0.69 -18.31
N GLY A 208 -5.63 -1.32 -18.68
CA GLY A 208 -5.64 -2.59 -19.43
C GLY A 208 -5.49 -3.85 -18.58
N MET A 209 -5.33 -3.75 -17.25
CA MET A 209 -5.20 -4.91 -16.36
C MET A 209 -6.41 -5.12 -15.45
N SER A 210 -6.61 -6.36 -15.00
CA SER A 210 -7.67 -6.70 -14.04
C SER A 210 -7.27 -6.30 -12.62
N ARG A 211 -8.26 -5.90 -11.81
CA ARG A 211 -8.09 -5.71 -10.35
C ARG A 211 -7.65 -6.99 -9.63
N ARG A 212 -7.84 -8.16 -10.24
CA ARG A 212 -7.45 -9.46 -9.69
C ARG A 212 -6.03 -9.89 -10.07
N SER A 213 -5.32 -9.10 -10.89
CA SER A 213 -3.94 -9.39 -11.29
C SER A 213 -2.96 -9.19 -10.13
N ASP A 214 -1.81 -9.83 -10.24
CA ASP A 214 -0.68 -9.66 -9.32
C ASP A 214 0.05 -8.35 -9.62
N HIS A 215 -0.30 -7.30 -8.88
CA HIS A 215 0.24 -5.96 -9.04
C HIS A 215 1.57 -5.72 -8.33
N LEU A 216 2.15 -6.74 -7.69
CA LEU A 216 3.49 -6.69 -7.11
C LEU A 216 4.57 -7.18 -8.07
N ARG A 217 4.22 -7.67 -9.28
CA ARG A 217 5.21 -8.11 -10.27
C ARG A 217 6.19 -7.01 -10.67
N ASP A 218 5.72 -5.77 -10.71
CA ASP A 218 6.54 -4.60 -11.03
C ASP A 218 7.05 -3.87 -9.78
N ALA A 219 7.00 -4.52 -8.61
CA ALA A 219 7.52 -3.95 -7.38
C ALA A 219 9.03 -3.69 -7.52
N PRO A 220 9.53 -2.58 -6.95
CA PRO A 220 10.95 -2.27 -7.00
C PRO A 220 11.75 -3.35 -6.26
N ALA A 221 12.96 -3.68 -6.76
CA ALA A 221 13.85 -4.64 -6.11
C ALA A 221 14.16 -4.27 -4.64
N THR A 222 14.14 -2.98 -4.31
CA THR A 222 14.27 -2.46 -2.94
C THR A 222 13.18 -2.99 -1.99
N LEU A 223 11.98 -3.32 -2.48
CA LEU A 223 10.93 -3.94 -1.67
C LEU A 223 11.33 -5.34 -1.19
N MET A 224 12.09 -6.09 -2.00
CA MET A 224 12.59 -7.42 -1.64
C MET A 224 13.77 -7.35 -0.66
N ALA A 225 14.55 -6.27 -0.70
CA ALA A 225 15.71 -6.05 0.16
C ALA A 225 15.38 -5.53 1.58
N LEU A 226 14.13 -5.11 1.83
CA LEU A 226 13.70 -4.66 3.16
C LEU A 226 13.88 -5.74 4.23
N PRO A 227 14.41 -5.43 5.43
CA PRO A 227 14.45 -6.39 6.53
C PRO A 227 13.03 -6.69 7.05
N ASP A 228 12.88 -7.78 7.80
CA ASP A 228 11.60 -8.07 8.47
C ASP A 228 11.33 -7.00 9.53
N PRO A 229 10.15 -6.34 9.51
CA PRO A 229 9.75 -5.39 10.54
C PRO A 229 9.71 -5.98 11.97
N ARG A 230 9.70 -7.31 12.13
CA ARG A 230 9.75 -7.99 13.43
C ARG A 230 11.17 -8.09 14.03
N GLY A 231 12.21 -7.84 13.23
CA GLY A 231 13.61 -8.04 13.61
C GLY A 231 14.02 -9.53 13.67
N ASP A 232 15.32 -9.80 13.63
CA ASP A 232 15.86 -11.13 13.95
C ASP A 232 15.66 -11.33 15.46
N ARG A 233 14.67 -12.14 15.83
CA ARG A 233 14.50 -12.64 17.20
C ARG A 233 15.11 -14.02 17.33
#